data_AF-A0AA90SI99-F1
#
_entry.id   AF-A0AA90SI99-F1
#
_cell.length_a   1.000
_cell.length_b   1.000
_cell.length_c   1.000
_cell.angle_alpha   90.00
_cell.angle_beta   90.00
_cell.angle_gamma   90.00
#
_symmetry.space_group_name_H-M   'P 1'
#
loop_
_entity.id
_entity.type
_entity.pdbx_description
1 polymer ?
#
loop_
_entity_poly.entity_id
_entity_poly.type
_entity_poly.pdbx_seq_one_letter_code
_entity_poly.pdbx_strand_id
1 'polypeptide(L)'
;MKISQTRNFKSVAKLNKYVHDLHSNLYPKYFKEYNYENVKEVFKSLINNESFIFLLLEDNEEALGYAWIEIREHPENVFKIGYKSVYVHQHSGYKEE
;
A
#
# COMPACT_ATOMS: atom_id res chain seq x y z
N MET A 1 11.87 7.29 14.46
CA MET A 1 11.27 6.62 13.30
C MET A 1 11.40 5.10 13.39
N LYS A 2 10.31 4.37 13.14
CA LYS A 2 10.20 2.91 13.20
C LYS A 2 9.37 2.42 12.01
N ILE A 3 9.78 1.30 11.40
CA ILE A 3 8.97 0.60 10.39
C ILE A 3 8.48 -0.70 11.02
N SER A 4 7.18 -0.97 10.91
CA SER A 4 6.59 -2.22 11.40
C SER A 4 5.55 -2.77 10.43
N GLN A 5 5.37 -4.09 10.39
CA GLN A 5 4.26 -4.67 9.65
C GLN A 5 2.95 -4.38 10.38
N THR A 6 1.92 -3.99 9.63
CA THR A 6 0.61 -3.65 10.20
C THR A 6 -0.51 -4.43 9.53
N ARG A 7 -1.55 -4.73 10.31
CA ARG A 7 -2.86 -5.16 9.80
C ARG A 7 -3.95 -4.10 10.03
N ASN A 8 -3.55 -2.90 10.43
CA ASN A 8 -4.47 -1.80 10.63
C ASN A 8 -4.86 -1.15 9.29
N PHE A 9 -5.84 -1.76 8.62
CA PHE A 9 -6.36 -1.27 7.34
C PHE A 9 -6.91 0.16 7.41
N LYS A 10 -7.34 0.64 8.60
CA LYS A 10 -7.81 2.03 8.77
C LYS A 10 -6.65 3.02 8.65
N SER A 11 -5.51 2.74 9.27
CA SER A 11 -4.31 3.57 9.15
C SER A 11 -3.80 3.61 7.71
N VAL A 12 -3.74 2.45 7.05
CA VAL A 12 -3.33 2.35 5.64
C VAL A 12 -4.28 3.14 4.73
N ALA A 13 -5.59 2.99 4.90
CA ALA A 13 -6.58 3.74 4.13
C ALA A 13 -6.41 5.26 4.32
N LYS A 14 -6.21 5.72 5.55
CA LYS A 14 -6.01 7.15 5.85
C LYS A 14 -4.75 7.69 5.16
N LEU A 15 -3.64 6.97 5.23
CA LEU A 15 -2.37 7.37 4.62
C LEU A 15 -2.41 7.34 3.09
N ASN A 16 -3.21 6.45 2.51
CA ASN A 16 -3.43 6.40 1.06
C ASN A 16 -4.03 7.70 0.49
N LYS A 17 -4.80 8.45 1.30
CA LYS A 17 -5.44 9.70 0.87
C LYS A 17 -4.48 10.67 0.20
N TYR A 18 -3.30 10.88 0.78
CA TYR A 18 -2.33 11.85 0.26
C TYR A 18 -1.95 11.55 -1.19
N VAL A 19 -1.58 10.30 -1.48
CA VAL A 19 -1.20 9.89 -2.83
C VAL A 19 -2.42 9.84 -3.74
N HIS A 20 -3.57 9.39 -3.25
CA HIS A 20 -4.80 9.31 -4.06
C HIS A 20 -5.29 10.69 -4.49
N ASP A 21 -5.30 11.66 -3.56
CA ASP A 21 -5.65 13.05 -3.84
C ASP A 21 -4.72 13.65 -4.90
N LEU A 22 -3.41 13.38 -4.81
CA LEU A 22 -2.45 13.82 -5.82
C LEU A 22 -2.80 13.27 -7.21
N HIS A 23 -3.14 11.98 -7.31
CA HIS A 23 -3.55 11.36 -8.57
C HIS A 23 -4.88 11.91 -9.09
N SER A 24 -5.90 12.08 -8.24
CA SER A 24 -7.19 12.64 -8.66
C SER A 24 -7.08 14.10 -9.10
N ASN A 25 -6.21 14.88 -8.46
CA ASN A 25 -5.99 16.28 -8.82
C ASN A 25 -5.23 16.43 -10.15
N LEU A 26 -4.18 15.63 -10.36
CA LEU A 26 -3.37 15.70 -11.58
C LEU A 26 -4.05 15.01 -12.79
N TYR A 27 -4.81 13.95 -12.54
CA TYR A 27 -5.34 13.06 -13.58
C TYR A 27 -6.81 12.66 -13.32
N PRO A 28 -7.76 13.60 -13.16
CA PRO A 28 -9.14 13.33 -12.78
C PRO A 28 -9.92 12.45 -13.78
N LYS A 29 -9.45 12.35 -15.03
CA LYS A 29 -10.03 11.45 -16.04
C LYS A 29 -9.83 9.96 -15.69
N TYR A 30 -8.76 9.64 -14.96
CA TYR A 30 -8.37 8.25 -14.66
C TYR A 30 -8.61 7.88 -13.19
N PHE A 31 -8.62 8.86 -12.29
CA PHE A 31 -8.75 8.64 -10.85
C PHE A 31 -9.99 9.31 -10.30
N LYS A 32 -10.78 8.55 -9.53
CA LYS A 32 -11.93 9.08 -8.79
C LYS A 32 -11.46 9.92 -7.61
N GLU A 33 -12.28 10.84 -7.13
CA GLU A 33 -12.03 11.50 -5.84
C GLU A 33 -11.92 10.48 -4.71
N TYR A 34 -11.08 10.81 -3.72
CA TYR A 34 -10.86 9.94 -2.58
C TYR A 34 -12.12 9.82 -1.72
N ASN A 35 -12.59 8.59 -1.51
CA ASN A 35 -13.67 8.28 -0.59
C ASN A 35 -13.14 7.30 0.48
N TYR A 36 -13.03 7.78 1.72
CA TYR A 36 -12.45 7.01 2.82
C TYR A 36 -13.18 5.67 3.06
N GLU A 37 -14.50 5.66 3.03
CA GLU A 37 -15.29 4.45 3.31
C GLU A 37 -15.06 3.36 2.27
N ASN A 38 -15.05 3.73 0.99
CA ASN A 38 -14.77 2.81 -0.11
C ASN A 38 -13.33 2.28 -0.04
N VAL A 39 -12.35 3.17 0.16
CA VAL A 39 -10.93 2.80 0.23
C VAL A 39 -10.65 1.91 1.46
N LYS A 40 -11.28 2.21 2.60
CA LYS A 40 -11.18 1.41 3.83
C LYS A 40 -11.69 -0.01 3.62
N GLU A 41 -12.84 -0.21 2.97
CA GLU A 41 -13.36 -1.56 2.71
C GLU A 41 -12.47 -2.33 1.71
N VAL A 42 -11.87 -1.65 0.72
CA VAL A 42 -10.86 -2.26 -0.15
C VAL A 42 -9.66 -2.75 0.67
N PHE A 43 -9.02 -1.88 1.47
CA PHE A 43 -7.88 -2.31 2.29
C PHE A 43 -8.22 -3.38 3.33
N LYS A 44 -9.45 -3.37 3.88
CA LYS A 44 -9.92 -4.41 4.79
C LYS A 44 -9.98 -5.78 4.14
N SER A 45 -10.31 -5.86 2.85
CA SER A 45 -10.24 -7.13 2.11
C SER A 45 -8.80 -7.53 1.80
N LEU A 46 -7.96 -6.58 1.40
CA LEU A 46 -6.56 -6.82 1.04
C LEU A 46 -5.69 -7.22 2.23
N ILE A 47 -5.95 -6.71 3.44
CA ILE A 47 -5.11 -6.94 4.62
C ILE A 47 -5.04 -8.41 5.06
N ASN A 48 -6.03 -9.21 4.63
CA ASN A 48 -6.11 -10.63 4.95
C ASN A 48 -5.45 -11.53 3.90
N ASN A 49 -4.98 -10.96 2.78
CA ASN A 49 -4.25 -11.72 1.77
C ASN A 49 -2.82 -11.96 2.25
N GLU A 50 -2.42 -13.22 2.38
CA GLU A 50 -1.11 -13.64 2.88
C GLU A 50 0.06 -13.26 1.96
N SER A 51 -0.21 -13.07 0.67
CA SER A 51 0.80 -12.57 -0.28
C SER A 51 1.05 -11.08 -0.11
N PHE A 52 0.18 -10.34 0.59
CA PHE A 52 0.35 -8.90 0.81
C PHE A 52 0.99 -8.59 2.17
N ILE A 53 1.97 -7.69 2.13
CA ILE A 53 2.66 -7.15 3.28
C ILE A 53 2.39 -5.64 3.30
N PHE A 54 1.83 -5.17 4.41
CA PHE A 54 1.64 -3.74 4.67
C PHE A 54 2.60 -3.30 5.76
N LEU A 55 3.43 -2.31 5.45
CA LEU A 55 4.38 -1.70 6.38
C LEU A 55 3.88 -0.31 6.76
N LEU A 56 4.04 0.06 8.02
CA LEU A 56 3.73 1.37 8.58
C LEU A 56 5.03 2.03 9.03
N LEU A 57 5.24 3.28 8.62
CA LEU A 57 6.29 4.16 9.14
C LEU A 57 5.68 5.01 10.26
N GLU A 58 6.27 4.94 11.44
CA GLU A 58 5.82 5.67 12.62
C GLU A 58 6.97 6.50 13.22
N ASP A 59 6.66 7.69 13.71
CA ASP A 59 7.54 8.50 14.54
C ASP A 59 6.75 9.10 15.70
N ASN A 60 7.24 8.97 16.93
CA ASN A 60 6.51 9.41 18.14
C ASN A 60 5.04 8.96 18.19
N GLU A 61 4.77 7.69 17.83
CA GLU A 61 3.41 7.10 17.74
C GLU A 61 2.50 7.68 16.64
N GLU A 62 3.01 8.62 15.84
CA GLU A 62 2.31 9.15 14.68
C GLU A 62 2.65 8.34 13.42
N ALA A 63 1.63 7.89 12.70
CA ALA A 63 1.80 7.20 11.43
C ALA A 63 2.08 8.21 10.31
N LEU A 64 3.29 8.17 9.75
CA LEU A 64 3.80 9.12 8.76
C LEU A 64 3.79 8.58 7.32
N GLY A 65 3.69 7.26 7.16
CA GLY A 65 3.79 6.64 5.85
C GLY A 65 3.43 5.17 5.87
N TYR A 66 3.24 4.60 4.68
CA TYR A 66 3.01 3.17 4.53
C TYR A 66 3.62 2.63 3.23
N ALA A 67 3.84 1.32 3.20
CA ALA A 67 4.12 0.60 1.97
C ALA A 67 3.18 -0.60 1.83
N TRP A 68 2.68 -0.84 0.61
CA TRP A 68 1.94 -2.03 0.23
C TRP A 68 2.76 -2.83 -0.76
N ILE A 69 3.14 -4.03 -0.34
CA ILE A 69 4.04 -4.94 -1.03
C ILE A 69 3.35 -6.27 -1.26
N GLU A 70 3.65 -6.94 -2.36
CA GLU A 70 3.20 -8.28 -2.68
C GLU A 70 4.38 -9.21 -2.91
N ILE A 71 4.35 -10.39 -2.30
CA ILE A 71 5.22 -11.51 -2.66
C ILE A 71 4.55 -12.27 -3.80
N ARG A 72 5.13 -12.19 -5.00
CA ARG A 72 4.64 -12.93 -6.18
C ARG A 72 5.46 -14.18 -6.38
N GLU A 73 4.75 -15.29 -6.54
CA GLU A 73 5.35 -16.57 -6.93
C GLU A 73 5.21 -16.77 -8.43
N HIS A 74 6.33 -17.02 -9.10
CA HIS A 74 6.39 -17.38 -10.51
C HIS A 74 6.74 -18.86 -10.59
N PRO A 75 5.77 -19.76 -10.85
CA PRO A 75 6.04 -21.18 -10.89
C PRO A 75 6.94 -21.52 -12.07
N GLU A 76 7.76 -22.56 -11.88
CA GLU A 76 8.60 -23.11 -12.93
C GLU A 76 7.77 -23.62 -14.11
N ASN A 77 8.30 -23.48 -15.31
CA ASN A 77 7.77 -24.11 -16.51
C ASN A 77 8.90 -24.52 -17.46
N VAL A 78 8.55 -25.15 -18.57
CA VAL A 78 9.51 -25.67 -19.56
C VAL A 78 10.44 -24.62 -20.17
N PHE A 79 10.13 -23.32 -20.02
CA PHE A 79 10.91 -22.21 -20.55
C PHE A 79 11.68 -21.42 -19.47
N LYS A 80 11.26 -21.47 -18.20
CA LYS A 80 11.80 -20.61 -17.13
C LYS A 80 11.81 -21.31 -15.77
N ILE A 81 12.92 -21.16 -15.05
CA ILE A 81 13.07 -21.58 -13.64
C ILE A 81 12.12 -20.76 -12.77
N GLY A 82 11.48 -21.44 -11.81
CA GLY A 82 10.58 -20.78 -10.85
C GLY A 82 11.31 -19.81 -9.92
N TYR A 83 10.69 -18.68 -9.58
CA TYR A 83 11.29 -17.68 -8.69
C TYR A 83 10.23 -16.89 -7.92
N LYS A 84 10.66 -16.17 -6.89
CA LYS A 84 9.83 -15.21 -6.15
C LYS A 84 10.28 -13.79 -6.44
N SER A 85 9.33 -12.87 -6.49
CA SER A 85 9.60 -11.44 -6.64
C SER A 85 8.83 -10.62 -5.63
N VAL A 86 9.41 -9.51 -5.21
CA VAL A 86 8.73 -8.48 -4.42
C VAL A 86 8.17 -7.43 -5.37
N TYR A 87 6.87 -7.20 -5.33
CA TYR A 87 6.22 -6.14 -6.11
C TYR A 87 5.72 -5.04 -5.16
N VAL A 88 6.16 -3.80 -5.38
CA VAL A 88 5.71 -2.64 -4.62
C VAL A 88 4.51 -2.04 -5.33
N HIS A 89 3.31 -2.19 -4.75
CA HIS A 89 2.09 -1.58 -5.28
C HIS A 89 2.12 -0.07 -5.08
N GLN A 90 2.45 0.36 -3.87
CA GLN A 90 2.52 1.76 -3.50
C GLN A 90 3.38 1.95 -2.25
N HIS A 91 4.01 3.11 -2.16
CA HIS A 91 4.53 3.62 -0.90
C HIS A 91 4.19 5.11 -0.77
N SER A 92 4.05 5.58 0.46
CA SER A 92 3.96 7.00 0.79
C SER A 92 4.77 7.27 2.05
N GLY A 93 5.36 8.45 2.12
CA GLY A 93 6.06 8.93 3.31
C GLY A 93 5.92 10.43 3.41
N TYR A 94 6.07 10.94 4.63
CA TYR A 94 6.21 12.36 4.85
C TYR A 94 7.52 12.87 4.24
N LYS A 95 7.49 14.06 3.64
CA LYS A 95 8.69 14.75 3.15
C LYS A 95 8.99 15.85 4.17
N GLU A 96 10.14 15.79 4.84
CA GLU A 96 10.64 16.95 5.58
C GLU A 96 10.92 18.09 4.57
N GLU A 97 10.41 19.28 4.89
CA GLU A 97 10.67 20.52 4.13
C GLU A 97 12.07 21.06 4.40
#